data_AF-A0A6G1SI66-F1
#
_entry.id   AF-A0A6G1SI66-F1
#
_cell.length_a   1.000
_cell.length_b   1.000
_cell.length_c   1.000
_cell.angle_alpha   90.00
_cell.angle_beta   90.00
_cell.angle_gamma   90.00
#
_symmetry.space_group_name_H-M   'P 1'
#
loop_
_entity.id
_entity.type
_entity.pdbx_description
1 polymer ?
#
loop_
_entity_poly.entity_id
_entity_poly.type
_entity_poly.pdbx_seq_one_letter_code
_entity_poly.pdbx_strand_id
1 'polypeptide(L)'
;STRRCEGYYCGPYQFSYQYWAEAGKPGKSDGVRDFEKCARDTNCAESTVRAYFKKFKRDCNNDGQIDCLDMAALHKAGPASCNLDWFYKSRYWLAFNKTTCASVDRELSNSPPPPKISSSNELLKNLQTEANNRNNQP
;
A
#
# COMPACT_ATOMS: atom_id res chain seq x y z
N SER A 1 21.19 4.57 2.84
CA SER A 1 20.39 3.33 2.72
C SER A 1 21.03 2.43 1.67
N THR A 2 21.36 1.20 2.04
CA THR A 2 22.11 0.24 1.21
C THR A 2 21.25 -0.27 0.05
N ARG A 3 21.50 0.22 -1.17
CA ARG A 3 20.94 -0.36 -2.42
C ARG A 3 21.54 -1.74 -2.75
N ARG A 4 21.91 -2.54 -1.75
CA ARG A 4 22.55 -3.86 -1.93
C ARG A 4 21.57 -4.96 -1.57
N CYS A 5 21.94 -6.18 -1.94
CA CYS A 5 21.25 -7.37 -1.47
C CYS A 5 21.90 -7.83 -0.16
N GLU A 6 21.07 -8.11 0.83
CA GLU A 6 21.45 -8.60 2.15
C GLU A 6 20.80 -9.98 2.31
N GLY A 7 21.59 -11.04 2.06
CA GLY A 7 21.08 -12.40 1.93
C GLY A 7 20.10 -12.53 0.76
N TYR A 8 18.89 -13.02 1.04
CA TYR A 8 17.83 -13.26 0.04
C TYR A 8 16.98 -12.02 -0.29
N TYR A 9 17.21 -10.89 0.37
CA TYR A 9 16.43 -9.66 0.23
C TYR A 9 17.25 -8.57 -0.45
N CYS A 10 16.64 -7.83 -1.37
CA CYS A 10 17.36 -6.86 -2.18
C CYS A 10 16.74 -5.47 -2.14
N GLY A 11 17.60 -4.45 -2.20
CA GLY A 11 17.21 -3.07 -2.46
C GLY A 11 16.60 -2.36 -1.26
N PRO A 12 16.13 -1.11 -1.45
CA PRO A 12 15.62 -0.30 -0.34
C PRO A 12 14.33 -0.86 0.29
N TYR A 13 13.56 -1.63 -0.48
CA TYR A 13 12.34 -2.28 -0.01
C TYR A 13 12.56 -3.71 0.50
N GLN A 14 13.80 -4.23 0.47
CA GLN A 14 14.16 -5.52 1.06
C GLN A 14 13.16 -6.66 0.76
N PHE A 15 12.78 -6.83 -0.51
CA PHE A 15 11.91 -7.92 -0.94
C PHE A 15 12.72 -9.08 -1.57
N SER A 16 12.16 -10.28 -1.53
CA SER A 16 12.78 -11.49 -2.06
C SER A 16 12.47 -11.71 -3.53
N TYR A 17 13.18 -12.67 -4.16
CA TYR A 17 12.87 -13.10 -5.52
C TYR A 17 11.42 -13.57 -5.67
N GLN A 18 10.90 -14.35 -4.69
CA GLN A 18 9.52 -14.85 -4.73
C GLN A 18 8.52 -13.70 -4.71
N TYR A 19 8.74 -12.68 -3.86
CA TYR A 19 7.89 -11.49 -3.80
C TYR A 19 7.82 -10.80 -5.17
N TRP A 20 8.96 -10.59 -5.82
CA TRP A 20 9.04 -10.02 -7.18
C TRP A 20 8.36 -10.91 -8.23
N ALA A 21 8.52 -12.22 -8.12
CA ALA A 21 7.87 -13.18 -9.01
C ALA A 21 6.34 -13.14 -8.87
N GLU A 22 5.83 -13.10 -7.66
CA GLU A 22 4.40 -13.01 -7.37
C GLU A 22 3.80 -11.67 -7.80
N ALA A 23 4.59 -10.59 -7.76
CA ALA A 23 4.25 -9.27 -8.25
C ALA A 23 4.24 -9.14 -9.79
N GLY A 24 4.58 -10.21 -10.53
CA GLY A 24 4.55 -10.22 -12.00
C GLY A 24 5.88 -9.88 -12.67
N LYS A 25 6.99 -9.86 -11.91
CA LYS A 25 8.35 -9.68 -12.44
C LYS A 25 8.54 -8.39 -13.27
N PRO A 26 8.16 -7.21 -12.75
CA PRO A 26 8.41 -5.95 -13.47
C PRO A 26 9.90 -5.79 -13.78
N GLY A 27 10.20 -5.21 -14.95
CA GLY A 27 11.58 -5.01 -15.42
C GLY A 27 12.31 -6.28 -15.88
N LYS A 28 11.62 -7.43 -15.99
CA LYS A 28 12.21 -8.66 -16.56
C LYS A 28 12.51 -8.47 -18.04
N SER A 29 13.71 -8.88 -18.45
CA SER A 29 14.27 -8.86 -19.81
C SER A 29 15.06 -10.15 -20.14
N ASP A 30 14.71 -11.26 -19.48
CA ASP A 30 15.34 -12.58 -19.57
C ASP A 30 16.81 -12.66 -19.10
N GLY A 31 17.27 -11.65 -18.35
CA GLY A 31 18.58 -11.65 -17.71
C GLY A 31 18.60 -12.43 -16.39
N VAL A 32 19.73 -13.08 -16.11
CA VAL A 32 19.97 -13.88 -14.88
C VAL A 32 19.89 -13.04 -13.59
N ARG A 33 20.00 -11.70 -13.69
CA ARG A 33 20.02 -10.76 -12.55
C ARG A 33 18.90 -9.72 -12.58
N ASP A 34 17.80 -10.02 -13.28
CA ASP A 34 16.71 -9.06 -13.45
C ASP A 34 16.03 -8.70 -12.12
N PHE A 35 15.93 -9.67 -11.21
CA PHE A 35 15.46 -9.42 -9.85
C PHE A 35 16.32 -8.40 -9.11
N GLU A 36 17.64 -8.59 -9.03
CA GLU A 36 18.51 -7.68 -8.29
C GLU A 36 18.65 -6.33 -8.99
N LYS A 37 18.55 -6.29 -10.32
CA LYS A 37 18.47 -5.03 -11.08
C LYS A 37 17.19 -4.27 -10.69
N CYS A 38 16.04 -4.93 -10.79
CA CYS A 38 14.76 -4.33 -10.46
C CYS A 38 14.68 -3.89 -9.00
N ALA A 39 15.10 -4.73 -8.06
CA ALA A 39 15.06 -4.42 -6.64
C ALA A 39 15.91 -3.20 -6.26
N ARG A 40 16.98 -2.91 -7.01
CA ARG A 40 17.85 -1.75 -6.76
C ARG A 40 17.45 -0.50 -7.54
N ASP A 41 16.64 -0.65 -8.57
CA ASP A 41 16.02 0.45 -9.30
C ASP A 41 14.78 0.93 -8.55
N THR A 42 14.70 2.23 -8.24
CA THR A 42 13.62 2.76 -7.39
C THR A 42 12.25 2.59 -8.05
N ASN A 43 12.15 2.87 -9.36
CA ASN A 43 10.88 2.77 -10.08
C ASN A 43 10.41 1.32 -10.20
N CYS A 44 11.32 0.40 -10.51
CA CYS A 44 11.00 -1.01 -10.61
C CYS A 44 10.66 -1.64 -9.25
N ALA A 45 11.41 -1.27 -8.21
CA ALA A 45 11.13 -1.71 -6.85
C ALA A 45 9.77 -1.20 -6.34
N GLU A 46 9.45 0.07 -6.54
CA GLU A 46 8.12 0.63 -6.21
C GLU A 46 7.00 -0.05 -7.00
N SER A 47 7.22 -0.28 -8.31
CA SER A 47 6.27 -1.00 -9.15
C SER A 47 6.04 -2.43 -8.63
N THR A 48 7.09 -3.08 -8.14
CA THR A 48 7.01 -4.42 -7.52
C THR A 48 6.14 -4.40 -6.27
N VAL A 49 6.40 -3.47 -5.34
CA VAL A 49 5.62 -3.34 -4.10
C VAL A 49 4.15 -3.03 -4.40
N ARG A 50 3.88 -2.09 -5.32
CA ARG A 50 2.51 -1.74 -5.73
C ARG A 50 1.78 -2.90 -6.41
N ALA A 51 2.46 -3.65 -7.28
CA ALA A 51 1.86 -4.80 -7.97
C ALA A 51 1.58 -5.95 -6.99
N TYR A 52 2.49 -6.22 -6.05
CA TYR A 52 2.27 -7.19 -4.98
C TYR A 52 1.07 -6.80 -4.11
N PHE A 53 1.03 -5.55 -3.65
CA PHE A 53 -0.10 -5.04 -2.88
C PHE A 53 -1.41 -5.13 -3.67
N LYS A 54 -1.44 -4.67 -4.94
CA LYS A 54 -2.62 -4.77 -5.79
C LYS A 54 -3.14 -6.20 -5.92
N LYS A 55 -2.25 -7.19 -6.00
CA LYS A 55 -2.60 -8.61 -6.14
C LYS A 55 -3.16 -9.20 -4.84
N PHE A 56 -2.62 -8.81 -3.68
CA PHE A 56 -2.92 -9.46 -2.40
C PHE A 56 -3.71 -8.61 -1.41
N LYS A 57 -4.03 -7.36 -1.78
CA LYS A 57 -4.71 -6.38 -0.91
C LYS A 57 -5.91 -7.01 -0.21
N ARG A 58 -5.97 -6.76 1.08
CA ARG A 58 -7.00 -7.21 2.02
C ARG A 58 -6.85 -6.35 3.27
N ASP A 59 -7.94 -6.26 4.01
CA ASP A 59 -7.93 -5.71 5.35
C ASP A 59 -7.26 -6.73 6.29
N CYS A 60 -6.03 -6.42 6.71
CA CYS A 60 -5.17 -7.28 7.52
C CYS A 60 -5.36 -7.01 9.01
N ASN A 61 -5.71 -5.78 9.38
CA ASN A 61 -5.92 -5.35 10.78
C ASN A 61 -7.40 -5.39 11.21
N ASN A 62 -8.32 -5.67 10.27
CA ASN A 62 -9.77 -5.73 10.43
C ASN A 62 -10.41 -4.40 10.87
N ASP A 63 -9.90 -3.27 10.38
CA ASP A 63 -10.47 -1.94 10.68
C ASP A 63 -11.53 -1.48 9.66
N GLY A 64 -11.80 -2.29 8.64
CA GLY A 64 -12.77 -2.02 7.58
C GLY A 64 -12.22 -1.21 6.41
N GLN A 65 -10.95 -0.83 6.44
CA GLN A 65 -10.26 -0.12 5.36
C GLN A 65 -9.16 -0.98 4.73
N ILE A 66 -8.67 -0.56 3.57
CA ILE A 66 -7.47 -1.13 2.94
C ILE A 66 -6.50 0.01 2.68
N ASP A 67 -5.50 0.18 3.54
CA ASP A 67 -4.66 1.38 3.60
C ASP A 67 -3.14 1.09 3.71
N CYS A 68 -2.34 2.05 4.22
CA CYS A 68 -0.90 1.87 4.36
C CYS A 68 -0.54 0.80 5.39
N LEU A 69 -1.37 0.60 6.43
CA LEU A 69 -1.14 -0.39 7.47
C LEU A 69 -1.23 -1.78 6.87
N ASP A 70 -2.22 -2.02 6.03
CA ASP A 70 -2.39 -3.29 5.30
C ASP A 70 -1.27 -3.50 4.29
N MET A 71 -0.85 -2.45 3.59
CA MET A 71 0.28 -2.54 2.66
C MET A 71 1.56 -2.95 3.40
N ALA A 72 1.83 -2.35 4.56
CA ALA A 72 2.99 -2.68 5.38
C ALA A 72 2.91 -4.10 5.96
N ALA A 73 1.71 -4.54 6.36
CA ALA A 73 1.47 -5.90 6.86
C ALA A 73 1.67 -6.95 5.76
N LEU A 74 1.10 -6.73 4.58
CA LEU A 74 1.30 -7.58 3.41
C LEU A 74 2.76 -7.60 2.95
N HIS A 75 3.45 -6.47 2.99
CA HIS A 75 4.85 -6.40 2.60
C HIS A 75 5.75 -7.25 3.51
N LYS A 76 5.49 -7.25 4.83
CA LYS A 76 6.33 -7.96 5.79
C LYS A 76 5.94 -9.41 6.03
N ALA A 77 4.64 -9.68 6.21
CA ALA A 77 4.14 -10.99 6.63
C ALA A 77 3.48 -11.77 5.48
N GLY A 78 3.19 -11.11 4.36
CA GLY A 78 2.50 -11.73 3.24
C GLY A 78 1.01 -11.99 3.51
N PRO A 79 0.26 -12.44 2.49
CA PRO A 79 -1.20 -12.59 2.56
C PRO A 79 -1.67 -13.60 3.60
N ALA A 80 -0.90 -14.65 3.86
CA ALA A 80 -1.29 -15.74 4.76
C ALA A 80 -1.06 -15.41 6.25
N SER A 81 -0.32 -14.34 6.56
CA SER A 81 0.10 -14.07 7.94
C SER A 81 -0.06 -12.62 8.37
N CYS A 82 -0.59 -11.73 7.51
CA CYS A 82 -0.72 -10.31 7.82
C CYS A 82 -1.69 -10.00 8.98
N ASN A 83 -2.55 -10.95 9.36
CA ASN A 83 -3.49 -10.83 10.49
C ASN A 83 -3.07 -11.63 11.73
N LEU A 84 -1.89 -12.26 11.74
CA LEU A 84 -1.46 -13.12 12.85
C LEU A 84 -0.81 -12.31 13.98
N ASP A 85 -1.08 -12.71 15.23
CA ASP A 85 -0.61 -12.02 16.43
C ASP A 85 0.92 -11.87 16.51
N TRP A 86 1.68 -12.90 16.09
CA TRP A 86 3.14 -12.84 16.08
C TRP A 86 3.69 -11.68 15.24
N PHE A 87 2.99 -11.32 14.16
CA PHE A 87 3.40 -10.24 13.28
C PHE A 87 3.23 -8.89 13.97
N TYR A 88 2.09 -8.65 14.63
CA TYR A 88 1.82 -7.43 15.38
C TYR A 88 2.75 -7.25 16.59
N LYS A 89 3.31 -8.34 17.12
CA LYS A 89 4.34 -8.33 18.17
C LYS A 89 5.78 -8.25 17.65
N SER A 90 5.97 -8.29 16.34
CA SER A 90 7.32 -8.29 15.75
C SER A 90 8.03 -6.95 15.94
N ARG A 91 9.37 -6.97 16.01
CA ARG A 91 10.19 -5.75 16.03
C ARG A 91 9.91 -4.82 14.85
N TYR A 92 9.58 -5.40 13.70
CA TYR A 92 9.18 -4.65 12.51
C TYR A 92 7.93 -3.82 12.77
N TRP A 93 6.85 -4.46 13.24
CA TRP A 93 5.57 -3.76 13.43
C TRP A 93 5.67 -2.68 14.51
N LEU A 94 6.35 -3.00 15.62
CA LEU A 94 6.60 -2.04 16.71
C LEU A 94 7.41 -0.82 16.25
N ALA A 95 8.33 -0.99 15.29
CA ALA A 95 9.09 0.11 14.70
C ALA A 95 8.25 0.88 13.67
N PHE A 96 7.55 0.17 12.79
CA PHE A 96 6.68 0.74 11.76
C PHE A 96 5.58 1.62 12.37
N ASN A 97 4.98 1.18 13.49
CA ASN A 97 3.89 1.89 14.16
C ASN A 97 4.33 3.23 14.82
N LYS A 98 5.63 3.55 14.78
CA LYS A 98 6.19 4.84 15.21
C LYS A 98 6.49 5.78 14.04
N THR A 99 6.26 5.34 12.81
CA THR A 99 6.48 6.16 11.60
C THR A 99 5.28 7.04 11.31
N THR A 100 5.52 8.10 10.55
CA THR A 100 4.47 9.02 10.08
C THR A 100 3.39 8.31 9.27
N CYS A 101 3.74 7.25 8.53
CA CYS A 101 2.78 6.44 7.78
C CYS A 101 1.70 5.88 8.71
N ALA A 102 2.11 5.31 9.85
CA ALA A 102 1.20 4.72 10.81
C ALA A 102 0.47 5.74 11.70
N SER A 103 1.00 6.96 11.87
CA SER A 103 0.29 8.01 12.62
C SER A 103 -0.81 8.67 11.79
N VAL A 104 -0.53 8.97 10.51
CA VAL A 104 -1.49 9.61 9.60
C VAL A 104 -2.67 8.68 9.31
N ASP A 105 -2.41 7.40 9.03
CA ASP A 105 -3.50 6.46 8.73
C ASP A 105 -4.40 6.20 9.95
N ARG A 106 -3.87 6.27 11.17
CA ARG A 106 -4.70 6.20 12.38
C ARG A 106 -5.61 7.40 12.55
N GLU A 107 -5.17 8.60 12.19
CA GLU A 107 -6.05 9.78 12.18
C GLU A 107 -7.15 9.63 11.12
N LEU A 108 -6.82 9.00 9.98
CA LEU A 108 -7.77 8.72 8.90
C LEU A 108 -8.76 7.61 9.24
N SER A 109 -8.35 6.54 9.95
CA SER A 109 -9.23 5.45 10.37
C SER A 109 -10.13 5.83 11.55
N ASN A 110 -9.69 6.77 12.39
CA ASN A 110 -10.53 7.38 13.43
C ASN A 110 -11.48 8.46 12.88
N SER A 111 -11.28 8.89 11.63
CA SER A 111 -12.22 9.77 10.95
C SER A 111 -13.42 8.96 10.42
N PRO A 112 -14.63 9.54 10.36
CA PRO A 112 -15.75 8.90 9.72
C PRO A 112 -15.32 8.44 8.32
N PRO A 113 -15.67 7.21 7.89
CA PRO A 113 -15.35 6.78 6.53
C PRO A 113 -15.86 7.85 5.57
N PRO A 114 -15.05 8.27 4.58
CA PRO A 114 -15.51 9.24 3.61
C PRO A 114 -16.84 8.72 3.04
N PRO A 115 -17.86 9.57 2.89
CA PRO A 115 -19.16 9.14 2.40
C PRO A 115 -18.93 8.33 1.14
N LYS A 116 -19.47 7.11 1.08
CA LYS A 116 -19.42 6.30 -0.14
C LYS A 116 -19.98 7.18 -1.23
N ILE A 117 -19.13 7.67 -2.13
CA ILE A 117 -19.57 8.48 -3.26
C ILE A 117 -20.35 7.53 -4.15
N SER A 118 -21.66 7.49 -3.93
CA SER A 118 -22.64 6.87 -4.79
C SER A 118 -22.57 7.64 -6.10
N SER A 119 -21.85 7.07 -7.07
CA SER A 119 -21.76 7.51 -8.46
C SER A 119 -21.32 8.98 -8.70
N SER A 120 -20.38 9.18 -9.62
CA SER A 120 -19.97 10.51 -10.10
C SER A 120 -21.15 11.41 -10.52
N ASN A 121 -22.30 10.80 -10.84
CA ASN A 121 -23.54 11.48 -11.18
C ASN A 121 -24.21 12.20 -10.00
N GLU A 122 -24.06 11.73 -8.76
CA GLU A 122 -24.65 12.37 -7.58
C GLU A 122 -23.82 13.58 -7.13
N LEU A 123 -22.50 13.51 -7.28
CA LEU A 123 -21.60 14.64 -7.07
C LEU A 123 -21.89 15.79 -8.05
N LEU A 124 -22.10 15.46 -9.34
CA LEU A 124 -22.46 16.46 -10.36
C LEU A 124 -23.81 17.13 -10.07
N LYS A 125 -24.80 16.34 -9.63
CA LYS A 125 -26.12 16.87 -9.25
C LYS A 125 -26.04 17.81 -8.05
N ASN A 126 -25.23 17.48 -7.04
CA ASN A 126 -25.07 18.32 -5.85
C ASN A 126 -24.34 19.63 -6.18
N LEU A 127 -23.29 19.58 -7.00
CA LEU A 127 -22.58 20.77 -7.48
C LEU A 127 -23.48 21.70 -8.32
N GLN A 128 -24.35 21.12 -9.17
CA GLN A 128 -25.32 21.89 -9.96
C GLN A 128 -26.39 22.54 -9.08
N THR A 129 -26.85 21.83 -8.04
CA THR A 129 -27.84 22.34 -7.08
C THR A 129 -27.27 23.49 -6.25
N GLU A 130 -26.01 23.39 -5.81
CA GLU A 130 -25.29 24.46 -5.10
C GLU A 130 -24.98 25.67 -5.98
N ALA A 131 -24.76 25.47 -7.28
CA ALA A 131 -24.57 26.57 -8.23
C ALA A 131 -25.88 27.33 -8.49
N ASN A 132 -27.01 26.61 -8.60
CA ASN A 132 -28.32 27.21 -8.82
C ASN A 132 -28.83 27.99 -7.60
N ASN A 133 -28.53 27.53 -6.38
CA ASN A 133 -28.90 28.25 -5.15
C ASN A 133 -28.08 29.54 -4.95
N ARG A 134 -26.83 29.59 -5.41
CA ARG A 134 -26.00 30.82 -5.36
C ARG A 134 -26.47 31.90 -6.33
N ASN A 135 -27.12 31.54 -7.42
CA ASN A 135 -27.64 32.48 -8.41
C ASN A 135 -29.06 33.01 -8.09
N ASN A 136 -29.68 32.54 -7.00
CA ASN A 136 -31.03 32.92 -6.57
C ASN A 136 -31.06 33.73 -5.26
N GLN A 137 -29.91 34.27 -4.83
CA GLN A 137 -29.87 35.20 -3.71
C GLN A 137 -29.96 36.64 -4.28
N PRO A 138 -30.99 37.41 -3.92
CA PRO A 138 -31.26 38.74 -4.50
C PRO A 138 -30.18 39.76 -4.18
#